data_AF-A0A150M2J1-F1
#
_entry.id   AF-A0A150M2J1-F1
#
_cell.length_a   1.000
_cell.length_b   1.000
_cell.length_c   1.000
_cell.angle_alpha   90.00
_cell.angle_beta   90.00
_cell.angle_gamma   90.00
#
_symmetry.space_group_name_H-M   'P 1'
#
loop_
_entity.id
_entity.type
_entity.pdbx_description
1 polymer ?
#
loop_
_entity_poly.entity_id
_entity_poly.type
_entity_poly.pdbx_seq_one_letter_code
_entity_poly.pdbx_strand_id
1 'polypeptide(L)' 'MTAFYAENAGQIESIMKERNIIVSARNDVIRIAPHFYNTKDEIRQAIDELATVLNTK' A
#
# COMPACT_ATOMS: atom_id res chain seq x y z
N MET A 1 11.57 0.38 -5.32
CA MET A 1 10.43 -0.36 -4.75
C MET A 1 10.71 -0.59 -3.28
N THR A 2 9.76 -0.26 -2.42
CA THR A 2 9.88 -0.41 -0.95
C THR A 2 8.83 -1.42 -0.48
N ALA A 3 9.19 -2.27 0.48
CA ALA A 3 8.32 -3.29 1.05
C ALA A 3 7.99 -2.98 2.51
N PHE A 4 6.75 -3.21 2.89
CA PHE A 4 6.21 -3.00 4.24
C PHE A 4 5.62 -4.33 4.73
N TYR A 5 6.03 -4.75 5.93
CA TYR A 5 5.50 -5.98 6.53
C TYR A 5 4.00 -5.86 6.84
N ALA A 6 3.26 -6.91 6.51
CA ALA A 6 1.82 -7.00 6.61
C ALA A 6 1.40 -8.48 6.61
N GLU A 7 1.08 -9.03 7.78
CA GLU A 7 0.69 -10.45 7.92
C GLU A 7 -0.48 -10.83 6.99
N ASN A 8 -1.46 -9.92 6.85
CA ASN A 8 -2.63 -10.09 5.98
C ASN A 8 -2.49 -9.32 4.65
N ALA A 9 -1.31 -9.34 4.01
CA ALA A 9 -1.00 -8.54 2.83
C ALA A 9 -2.04 -8.66 1.70
N GLY A 10 -2.57 -9.85 1.41
CA GLY A 10 -3.59 -10.02 0.36
C GLY A 10 -4.91 -9.30 0.66
N GLN A 11 -5.33 -9.28 1.93
CA GLN A 11 -6.52 -8.53 2.36
C GLN A 11 -6.27 -7.02 2.27
N ILE A 12 -5.10 -6.58 2.71
CA ILE A 12 -4.71 -5.17 2.67
C ILE A 12 -4.64 -4.67 1.23
N GLU A 13 -4.10 -5.44 0.29
CA GLU A 13 -4.11 -5.11 -1.14
C GLU A 13 -5.54 -4.89 -1.67
N SER A 14 -6.49 -5.72 -1.25
CA SER A 14 -7.89 -5.60 -1.64
C SER A 14 -8.52 -4.30 -1.10
N ILE A 15 -8.29 -3.98 0.18
CA ILE A 15 -8.77 -2.74 0.81
C ILE A 15 -8.16 -1.50 0.14
N MET A 16 -6.84 -1.53 -0.13
CA MET A 16 -6.16 -0.43 -0.81
C MET A 16 -6.71 -0.21 -2.22
N LYS A 17 -7.00 -1.30 -2.94
CA LYS A 17 -7.62 -1.24 -4.27
C LYS A 17 -9.03 -0.62 -4.22
N GLU A 18 -9.84 -0.95 -3.22
CA GLU A 18 -11.15 -0.32 -3.00
C GLU A 18 -11.03 1.19 -2.74
N ARG A 19 -9.91 1.64 -2.18
CA ARG A 19 -9.56 3.06 -1.99
C ARG A 19 -8.89 3.70 -3.21
N ASN A 20 -8.92 3.04 -4.38
CA ASN A 20 -8.26 3.46 -5.63
C ASN A 20 -6.73 3.56 -5.55
N ILE A 21 -6.09 2.78 -4.67
CA ILE A 21 -4.63 2.75 -4.53
C ILE A 21 -4.12 1.36 -4.91
N ILE A 22 -3.38 1.28 -6.00
CA ILE A 22 -2.84 0.02 -6.51
C ILE A 22 -1.47 -0.25 -5.87
N VAL A 23 -1.45 -1.23 -4.97
CA VAL A 23 -0.22 -1.79 -4.37
C VAL A 23 -0.05 -3.23 -4.80
N SER A 24 1.05 -3.87 -4.37
CA SER A 24 1.30 -5.28 -4.67
C SER A 24 1.59 -6.08 -3.42
N ALA A 25 0.73 -7.05 -3.08
CA ALA A 25 1.01 -8.05 -2.06
C ALA A 25 1.98 -9.12 -2.57
N ARG A 26 2.96 -9.49 -1.75
CA ARG A 26 3.90 -10.59 -2.00
C ARG A 26 4.20 -11.28 -0.68
N ASN A 27 3.67 -12.49 -0.47
CA ASN A 27 3.72 -13.18 0.83
C ASN A 27 3.15 -12.29 1.94
N ASP A 28 3.97 -11.93 2.92
CA ASP A 28 3.70 -11.15 4.12
C ASP A 28 4.13 -9.67 4.00
N VAL A 29 4.28 -9.17 2.76
CA VAL A 29 4.60 -7.76 2.53
C VAL A 29 3.69 -7.10 1.49
N ILE A 30 3.40 -5.82 1.72
CA ILE A 30 2.88 -4.89 0.71
C ILE A 30 4.06 -4.14 0.09
N ARG A 31 4.12 -4.10 -1.24
CA ARG A 31 5.13 -3.33 -1.98
C ARG A 31 4.52 -2.11 -2.63
N ILE A 32 5.18 -0.98 -2.46
CA ILE A 32 4.91 0.26 -3.20
C ILE A 32 6.08 0.52 -4.16
N ALA A 33 5.74 0.69 -5.44
CA ALA A 33 6.69 1.02 -6.49
C ALA A 33 6.28 2.36 -7.11
N PRO A 34 6.85 3.49 -6.63
CA PRO A 34 6.67 4.76 -7.31
C PRO A 34 7.28 4.72 -8.71
N HIS A 35 6.58 5.30 -9.67
CA HIS A 35 7.01 5.47 -11.04
C HIS A 35 7.26 6.95 -11.36
N PHE A 36 7.89 7.23 -12.51
CA PHE A 36 8.20 8.61 -12.93
C PHE A 36 6.96 9.51 -13.05
N TYR A 37 5.80 8.92 -13.36
CA TYR A 37 4.54 9.64 -13.50
C TYR A 37 3.83 9.87 -12.15
N ASN A 38 4.36 9.37 -11.03
CA ASN A 38 3.73 9.61 -9.74
C ASN A 38 4.16 10.95 -9.13
N THR A 39 3.21 11.63 -8.50
CA THR A 39 3.50 12.83 -7.72
C THR A 39 3.92 12.46 -6.29
N LYS A 40 4.58 13.40 -5.59
CA LYS A 40 4.91 13.22 -4.17
C LYS A 40 3.67 13.07 -3.30
N ASP A 41 2.57 13.73 -3.67
CA ASP A 41 1.33 13.71 -2.92
C ASP A 41 0.60 12.38 -3.08
N GLU A 42 0.61 11.79 -4.28
CA GLU A 42 0.12 10.42 -4.52
C GLU A 42 0.89 9.39 -3.69
N ILE A 43 2.23 9.50 -3.64
CA ILE A 43 3.07 8.60 -2.84
C ILE A 43 2.74 8.76 -1.35
N ARG A 44 2.60 10.01 -0.87
CA ARG A 44 2.23 10.29 0.53
C ARG A 44 0.87 9.70 0.86
N GLN A 45 -0.14 9.95 0.01
CA GLN A 45 -1.48 9.39 0.17
C GLN A 45 -1.44 7.85 0.24
N ALA A 46 -0.69 7.18 -0.64
CA ALA A 46 -0.57 5.73 -0.61
C ALA A 46 0.05 5.20 0.69
N ILE A 47 1.05 5.90 1.24
CA ILE A 47 1.69 5.53 2.51
C ILE A 47 0.75 5.79 3.70
N ASP A 48 0.08 6.94 3.74
CA ASP A 48 -0.82 7.32 4.83
C ASP A 48 -2.04 6.38 4.90
N GLU A 49 -2.58 6.00 3.74
CA GLU A 49 -3.67 5.03 3.64
C GLU A 49 -3.22 3.63 4.06
N LEU A 50 -2.03 3.19 3.62
CA LEU A 50 -1.46 1.91 4.05
C LEU A 50 -1.27 1.87 5.57
N ALA A 51 -0.75 2.94 6.17
CA ALA A 51 -0.58 3.06 7.61
C ALA A 51 -1.92 3.04 8.35
N THR A 52 -2.96 3.66 7.80
CA THR A 52 -4.31 3.62 8.37
C THR A 52 -4.85 2.19 8.41
N VAL A 53 -4.74 1.45 7.30
CA VAL A 53 -5.22 0.06 7.22
C VAL A 53 -4.42 -0.86 8.16
N LEU A 54 -3.09 -0.70 8.25
CA LEU A 54 -2.25 -1.51 9.12
C LEU A 54 -2.51 -1.30 10.62
N ASN A 55 -2.95 -0.11 11.02
CA ASN A 55 -3.19 0.24 12.42
C ASN A 55 -4.67 0.08 12.84
N THR A 56 -5.55 -0.28 11.91
CA THR A 56 -6.95 -0.56 12.25
C THR A 56 -7.02 -1.95 12.89
N LYS A 57 -7.34 -1.99 14.19
CA LYS A 57 -7.51 -3.22 14.98
C LYS A 57 -8.69 -4.06 14.50
#